data_AF-A0A2R6XBP1-F1
#
_entry.id   AF-A0A2R6XBP1-F1
#
_cell.length_a   1.000
_cell.length_b   1.000
_cell.length_c   1.000
_cell.angle_alpha   90.00
_cell.angle_beta   90.00
_cell.angle_gamma   90.00
#
_symmetry.space_group_name_H-M   'P 1'
#
loop_
_entity.id
_entity.type
_entity.pdbx_description
1 polymer ?
#
loop_
_entity_poly.entity_id
_entity_poly.type
_entity_poly.pdbx_seq_one_letter_code
_entity_poly.pdbx_strand_id
1 'polypeptide(L)'
;MSDAEKPSSSMGTSRRRSVSESATEPPAIPSDFLCPISLELMSDPVMLSTGHTYDRKSIEKWFSTGKKMCPQSWVEVSPEELIPNLSLRDCILDWQMNMEVPKKKLKYPTSPTLLTDMHVRLLLEDIMVETDNLQTLKALHIMSEVNDRNRKLICQGGALPILGSVLSRTRPEVMNEEAAIAALGALAALSDQEEAKLQLPAIGVSMTRALSYFLRIGELDVRVRVIKIIECMVADDDTLLMLGAEEGLVRGLVDMLQHQEYLDITGILRCLYAICLPRVGKLVAIAVGAVTAVIELIPGAKTEIAEGALALLDLISCKCSEGLLALSEHALVIPIMARSILEYTHSGTEHAVNVLHTILTTNPNLHLQFEAVKAGATAKLLRVISIPDINSATKLKAREILKTLQVTGSDPSIRTTFP
;
A
#
# COMPACT_ATOMS: atom_id res chain seq x y z
N MET A 1 79.00 -52.47 0.82
CA MET A 1 79.57 -51.41 -0.03
C MET A 1 78.97 -51.64 -1.40
N SER A 2 78.08 -50.84 -1.96
CA SER A 2 77.90 -49.38 -1.89
C SER A 2 76.52 -49.04 -2.46
N ASP A 3 75.95 -47.92 -2.03
CA ASP A 3 74.74 -47.30 -2.57
C ASP A 3 74.84 -46.91 -4.06
N ALA A 4 73.69 -46.87 -4.75
CA ALA A 4 73.38 -45.91 -5.81
C ALA A 4 71.85 -45.82 -6.08
N GLU A 5 71.41 -44.62 -6.45
CA GLU A 5 70.06 -44.04 -6.41
C GLU A 5 69.08 -44.42 -7.57
N LYS A 6 67.76 -44.32 -7.27
CA LYS A 6 66.53 -43.83 -7.99
C LYS A 6 66.54 -43.56 -9.54
N PRO A 7 65.40 -43.33 -10.29
CA PRO A 7 64.02 -42.94 -9.88
C PRO A 7 62.79 -43.46 -10.72
N SER A 8 61.58 -43.02 -10.33
CA SER A 8 60.49 -42.43 -11.17
C SER A 8 59.18 -43.20 -11.50
N SER A 9 58.10 -42.40 -11.48
CA SER A 9 56.72 -42.58 -12.02
C SER A 9 55.76 -43.51 -11.26
N SER A 10 54.74 -43.01 -10.53
CA SER A 10 53.39 -42.57 -11.01
C SER A 10 52.61 -43.69 -11.71
N MET A 11 51.32 -43.97 -11.53
CA MET A 11 50.13 -43.33 -10.96
C MET A 11 49.13 -44.51 -10.83
N GLY A 12 48.40 -44.76 -9.75
CA GLY A 12 47.27 -43.98 -9.26
C GLY A 12 46.12 -44.95 -8.94
N THR A 13 45.38 -44.71 -7.87
CA THR A 13 43.96 -45.12 -7.78
C THR A 13 43.22 -44.14 -6.88
N SER A 14 42.07 -43.77 -7.41
CA SER A 14 41.07 -42.81 -6.97
C SER A 14 40.62 -42.96 -5.51
N ARG A 15 40.53 -41.82 -4.80
CA ARG A 15 39.64 -41.67 -3.65
C ARG A 15 38.88 -40.35 -3.79
N ARG A 16 37.61 -40.46 -4.23
CA ARG A 16 36.62 -39.38 -4.22
C ARG A 16 36.57 -38.73 -2.83
N ARG A 17 36.93 -37.45 -2.74
CA ARG A 17 36.54 -36.58 -1.63
C ARG A 17 35.22 -35.92 -2.03
N SER A 18 34.16 -36.27 -1.32
CA SER A 18 32.92 -35.51 -1.28
C SER A 18 33.21 -34.13 -0.69
N VAL A 19 33.07 -33.09 -1.51
CA VAL A 19 33.02 -31.71 -1.02
C VAL A 19 31.60 -31.48 -0.54
N SER A 20 31.43 -31.38 0.78
CA SER A 20 30.21 -30.88 1.39
C SER A 20 30.10 -29.40 1.09
N GLU A 21 29.09 -29.00 0.31
CA GLU A 21 28.63 -27.61 0.24
C GLU A 21 28.17 -27.18 1.64
N SER A 22 29.01 -26.41 2.32
CA SER A 22 28.59 -25.67 3.51
C SER A 22 27.69 -24.53 3.04
N ALA A 23 26.39 -24.63 3.32
CA ALA A 23 25.48 -23.49 3.26
C ALA A 23 26.03 -22.40 4.19
N THR A 24 26.64 -21.37 3.62
CA THR A 24 27.06 -20.17 4.36
C THR A 24 25.82 -19.43 4.82
N GLU A 25 25.64 -19.33 6.14
CA GLU A 25 24.66 -18.43 6.75
C GLU A 25 24.84 -17.01 6.21
N PRO A 26 23.75 -16.24 6.01
CA PRO A 26 23.86 -14.87 5.54
C PRO A 26 24.73 -14.07 6.53
N PRO A 27 25.64 -13.23 6.02
CA PRO A 27 26.51 -12.41 6.86
C PRO A 27 25.70 -11.54 7.80
N ALA A 28 25.97 -11.65 9.11
CA ALA A 28 25.26 -10.92 10.14
C ALA A 28 25.41 -9.40 9.94
N ILE A 29 24.31 -8.65 10.15
CA ILE A 29 24.30 -7.19 10.11
C ILE A 29 25.28 -6.67 11.17
N PRO A 30 26.27 -5.83 10.82
CA PRO A 30 27.13 -5.18 11.80
C PRO A 30 26.31 -4.42 12.83
N SER A 31 26.63 -4.57 14.12
CA SER A 31 25.91 -3.93 15.22
C SER A 31 25.80 -2.41 15.08
N ASP A 32 26.81 -1.80 14.46
CA ASP A 32 26.87 -0.34 14.24
C ASP A 32 25.83 0.15 13.23
N PHE A 33 25.22 -0.74 12.45
CA PHE A 33 24.18 -0.42 11.47
C PHE A 33 22.77 -0.62 12.02
N LEU A 34 22.63 -1.25 13.20
CA LEU A 34 21.34 -1.49 13.83
C LEU A 34 20.92 -0.29 14.66
N CYS A 35 19.65 0.08 14.57
CA CYS A 35 19.07 1.10 15.42
C CYS A 35 19.02 0.57 16.86
N PRO A 36 19.54 1.31 17.87
CA PRO A 36 19.50 0.87 19.26
C PRO A 36 18.08 0.72 19.86
N ILE A 37 17.06 1.29 19.20
CA ILE A 37 15.65 1.21 19.65
C ILE A 37 14.94 0.03 19.02
N SER A 38 14.92 -0.06 17.68
CA SER A 38 14.20 -1.11 16.97
C SER A 38 15.00 -2.41 16.84
N LEU A 39 16.32 -2.35 16.99
CA LEU A 39 17.27 -3.43 16.68
C LEU A 39 17.23 -3.88 15.22
N GLU A 40 16.67 -3.05 14.33
CA GLU A 40 16.60 -3.25 12.89
C GLU A 40 17.64 -2.37 12.19
N LEU A 41 17.98 -2.71 10.93
CA LEU A 41 18.89 -1.92 10.11
C LEU A 41 18.39 -0.47 9.97
N MET A 42 19.26 0.51 10.20
CA MET A 42 18.93 1.92 10.05
C MET A 42 18.76 2.27 8.57
N SER A 43 17.58 2.77 8.20
CA SER A 43 17.27 3.25 6.85
C SER A 43 17.60 4.74 6.69
N ASP A 44 17.35 5.53 7.74
CA ASP A 44 17.65 6.96 7.81
C ASP A 44 18.35 7.27 9.14
N PRO A 45 19.67 7.03 9.24
CA PRO A 45 20.40 7.23 10.49
C PRO A 45 20.53 8.72 10.83
N VAL A 46 20.05 9.08 12.03
CA VAL A 46 20.12 10.43 12.61
C VAL A 46 20.82 10.39 13.96
N MET A 47 21.65 11.39 14.20
CA MET A 47 22.45 11.56 15.41
C MET A 47 21.81 12.61 16.32
N LEU A 48 21.78 12.31 17.63
CA LEU A 48 21.46 13.28 18.67
C LEU A 48 22.69 14.11 19.04
N SER A 49 22.49 15.23 19.73
CA SER A 49 23.59 16.04 20.30
C SER A 49 24.51 15.27 21.26
N THR A 50 24.06 14.12 21.77
CA THR A 50 24.86 13.18 22.59
C THR A 50 25.82 12.30 21.78
N GLY A 51 25.77 12.35 20.44
CA GLY A 51 26.60 11.53 19.55
C GLY A 51 26.02 10.15 19.21
N HIS A 52 24.91 9.74 19.85
CA HIS A 52 24.26 8.46 19.55
C HIS A 52 23.39 8.55 18.29
N THR A 53 23.42 7.49 17.48
CA THR A 53 22.71 7.42 16.19
C THR A 53 21.56 6.42 16.27
N TYR A 54 20.43 6.77 15.64
CA TYR A 54 19.20 5.97 15.60
C TYR A 54 18.58 6.05 14.21
N ASP A 55 17.69 5.11 13.85
CA ASP A 55 16.80 5.32 12.71
C ASP A 55 15.80 6.44 13.04
N ARG A 56 15.61 7.38 12.09
CA ARG A 56 14.73 8.54 12.25
C ARG A 56 13.35 8.17 12.77
N LYS A 57 12.69 7.18 12.15
CA LYS A 57 11.31 6.80 12.52
C LYS A 57 11.25 6.31 13.96
N SER A 58 12.27 5.55 14.37
CA SER A 58 12.37 4.98 15.72
C SER A 58 12.57 6.07 16.79
N ILE A 59 13.45 7.03 16.55
CA ILE A 59 13.72 8.10 17.53
C ILE A 59 12.60 9.15 17.56
N GLU A 60 11.97 9.46 16.43
CA GLU A 60 10.80 10.34 16.38
C GLU A 60 9.61 9.72 17.12
N LYS A 61 9.38 8.41 16.96
CA LYS A 61 8.37 7.67 17.74
C LYS A 61 8.71 7.66 19.24
N TRP A 62 9.98 7.58 19.60
CA TRP A 62 10.38 7.68 21.01
C TRP A 62 10.02 9.06 21.58
N PHE A 63 10.32 10.14 20.87
CA PHE A 63 10.00 11.50 21.32
C PHE A 63 8.49 11.80 21.33
N SER A 64 7.72 11.23 20.40
CA SER A 64 6.26 11.41 20.39
C SER A 64 5.56 10.81 21.61
N THR A 65 6.20 9.89 22.34
CA THR A 65 5.71 9.38 23.64
C THR A 65 5.93 10.35 24.81
N GLY A 66 6.38 11.59 24.55
CA GLY A 66 6.65 12.61 25.56
C GLY A 66 8.02 12.48 26.24
N LYS A 67 8.84 11.54 25.78
CA LYS A 67 10.21 11.36 26.28
C LYS A 67 11.12 12.39 25.62
N LYS A 68 12.03 13.00 26.38
CA LYS A 68 13.01 13.98 25.89
C LYS A 68 14.45 13.57 26.20
N MET A 69 14.68 12.29 26.41
CA MET A 69 15.97 11.75 26.79
C MET A 69 16.53 10.90 25.66
N CYS A 70 17.84 10.96 25.47
CA CYS A 70 18.56 9.99 24.67
C CYS A 70 18.34 8.58 25.25
N PRO A 71 17.83 7.60 24.48
CA PRO A 71 17.56 6.25 24.95
C PRO A 71 18.75 5.54 25.58
N GLN A 72 19.96 5.83 25.11
CA GLN A 72 21.19 5.17 25.58
C GLN A 72 21.86 5.90 26.75
N SER A 73 22.02 7.23 26.65
CA SER A 73 22.76 8.01 27.65
C SER A 73 21.88 8.59 28.75
N TRP A 74 20.55 8.57 28.59
CA TRP A 74 19.60 9.21 29.50
C TRP A 74 19.84 10.71 29.70
N VAL A 75 20.51 11.36 28.74
CA VAL A 75 20.73 12.81 28.72
C VAL A 75 19.55 13.48 28.02
N GLU A 76 19.07 14.59 28.59
CA GLU A 76 18.01 15.39 27.97
C GLU A 76 18.50 16.02 26.66
N VAL A 77 17.72 15.84 25.60
CA VAL A 77 18.02 16.28 24.24
C VAL A 77 16.81 16.98 23.65
N SER A 78 17.03 17.94 22.75
CA SER A 78 15.94 18.52 21.98
C SER A 78 15.50 17.57 20.86
N PRO A 79 14.20 17.24 20.75
CA PRO A 79 13.66 16.46 19.63
C PRO A 79 13.88 17.11 18.25
N GLU A 80 14.12 18.42 18.23
CA GLU A 80 14.33 19.22 17.02
C GLU A 80 15.78 19.15 16.52
N GLU A 81 16.72 18.66 17.33
CA GLU A 81 18.15 18.57 17.02
C GLU A 81 18.54 17.20 16.43
N LEU A 82 17.75 16.68 15.48
CA LEU A 82 18.12 15.47 14.74
C LEU A 82 19.09 15.83 13.60
N ILE A 83 20.36 15.47 13.78
CA ILE A 83 21.42 15.72 12.80
C ILE A 83 21.56 14.48 11.89
N PRO A 84 21.33 14.57 10.56
CA PRO A 84 21.51 13.41 9.67
C PRO A 84 22.95 12.86 9.72
N ASN A 85 23.11 11.56 9.94
CA ASN A 85 24.40 10.88 9.90
C ASN A 85 24.65 10.28 8.51
N LEU A 86 24.94 11.16 7.55
CA LEU A 86 25.11 10.78 6.15
C LEU A 86 26.26 9.79 5.94
N SER A 87 27.35 9.92 6.71
CA SER A 87 28.48 8.99 6.62
C SER A 87 28.11 7.57 7.03
N LEU A 88 27.33 7.40 8.10
CA LEU A 88 26.83 6.08 8.48
C LEU A 88 25.83 5.55 7.46
N ARG A 89 24.97 6.42 6.92
CA ARG A 89 24.04 6.05 5.84
C ARG A 89 24.78 5.50 4.63
N ASP A 90 25.84 6.18 4.19
CA ASP A 90 26.68 5.74 3.07
C ASP A 90 27.36 4.40 3.38
N CYS A 91 27.87 4.21 4.60
CA CYS A 91 28.46 2.93 5.02
C CYS A 91 27.44 1.78 5.02
N ILE A 92 26.20 2.04 5.46
CA ILE A 92 25.10 1.06 5.45
C ILE A 92 24.74 0.70 4.00
N LEU A 93 24.57 1.69 3.14
CA LEU A 93 24.26 1.50 1.72
C LEU A 93 25.36 0.70 1.01
N ASP A 94 26.63 1.06 1.23
CA ASP A 94 27.78 0.32 0.70
C ASP A 94 27.81 -1.11 1.24
N TRP A 95 27.47 -1.33 2.52
CA TRP A 95 27.39 -2.66 3.10
C TRP A 95 26.27 -3.49 2.46
N GLN A 96 25.04 -2.97 2.38
CA GLN A 96 23.90 -3.64 1.73
C GLN A 96 24.27 -4.07 0.31
N MET A 97 24.86 -3.16 -0.45
CA MET A 97 25.31 -3.42 -1.82
C MET A 97 26.37 -4.53 -1.90
N ASN A 98 27.30 -4.57 -0.95
CA ASN A 98 28.36 -5.58 -0.89
C ASN A 98 27.89 -6.95 -0.37
N MET A 99 26.81 -6.99 0.42
CA MET A 99 26.19 -8.24 0.88
C MET A 99 25.35 -8.88 -0.22
N GLU A 100 24.58 -8.07 -0.93
CA GLU A 100 23.63 -8.55 -1.94
C GLU A 100 24.27 -8.79 -3.31
N VAL A 101 25.41 -8.15 -3.59
CA VAL A 101 26.10 -8.27 -4.88
C VAL A 101 27.59 -8.61 -4.73
N PRO A 102 28.07 -9.75 -5.26
CA PRO A 102 29.49 -10.07 -5.30
C PRO A 102 30.29 -9.05 -6.12
N LYS A 103 31.27 -8.39 -5.47
CA LYS A 103 32.16 -7.36 -6.06
C LYS A 103 32.81 -7.71 -7.40
N LYS A 104 32.91 -9.01 -7.75
CA LYS A 104 33.56 -9.48 -8.98
C LYS A 104 32.73 -9.33 -10.27
N LYS A 105 31.48 -8.85 -10.20
CA LYS A 105 30.58 -8.74 -11.38
C LYS A 105 29.90 -7.37 -11.56
N LEU A 106 30.24 -6.36 -10.76
CA LEU A 106 29.53 -5.07 -10.78
C LEU A 106 29.86 -4.26 -12.04
N LYS A 107 28.84 -3.94 -12.86
CA LYS A 107 28.91 -2.98 -13.98
C LYS A 107 28.56 -1.53 -13.55
N TYR A 108 28.51 -1.27 -12.25
CA TYR A 108 27.87 -0.09 -11.65
C TYR A 108 28.60 0.31 -10.36
N PRO A 109 28.37 1.52 -9.80
CA PRO A 109 29.27 2.11 -8.81
C PRO A 109 29.17 1.33 -7.50
N THR A 110 30.29 1.17 -6.79
CA THR A 110 30.32 0.46 -5.49
C THR A 110 29.56 1.21 -4.39
N SER A 111 29.31 2.51 -4.58
CA SER A 111 28.47 3.31 -3.71
C SER A 111 27.23 3.82 -4.46
N PRO A 112 26.01 3.58 -3.94
CA PRO A 112 24.76 4.02 -4.57
C PRO A 112 24.63 5.55 -4.74
N THR A 113 25.41 6.35 -3.99
CA THR A 113 25.39 7.82 -4.08
C THR A 113 26.10 8.36 -5.32
N LEU A 114 26.96 7.55 -5.95
CA LEU A 114 27.76 7.91 -7.12
C LEU A 114 27.11 7.46 -8.44
N LEU A 115 25.78 7.32 -8.44
CA LEU A 115 25.03 6.92 -9.63
C LEU A 115 25.23 7.94 -10.76
N THR A 116 25.57 7.43 -11.94
CA THR A 116 25.70 8.23 -13.16
C THR A 116 24.77 7.67 -14.23
N ASP A 117 24.49 8.48 -15.24
CA ASP A 117 23.69 8.06 -16.39
C ASP A 117 24.28 6.83 -17.11
N MET A 118 25.61 6.73 -17.24
CA MET A 118 26.28 5.53 -17.77
C MET A 118 26.00 4.28 -16.93
N HIS A 119 26.01 4.41 -15.61
CA HIS A 119 25.70 3.31 -14.71
C HIS A 119 24.24 2.85 -14.85
N VAL A 120 23.29 3.78 -14.99
CA VAL A 120 21.89 3.46 -15.24
C VAL A 120 21.73 2.69 -16.55
N ARG A 121 22.37 3.15 -17.64
CA ARG A 121 22.32 2.44 -18.93
C ARG A 121 22.82 1.00 -18.82
N LEU A 122 23.97 0.79 -18.15
CA LEU A 122 24.56 -0.54 -17.97
C LEU A 122 23.66 -1.47 -17.14
N LEU A 123 23.01 -0.95 -16.08
CA LEU A 123 22.05 -1.71 -15.29
C LEU A 123 20.83 -2.13 -16.13
N LEU A 124 20.29 -1.19 -16.92
CA LEU A 124 19.11 -1.44 -17.73
C LEU A 124 19.40 -2.41 -18.89
N GLU A 125 20.55 -2.28 -19.56
CA GLU A 125 20.99 -3.24 -20.58
C GLU A 125 21.11 -4.65 -20.01
N ASP A 126 21.64 -4.77 -18.79
CA ASP A 126 21.81 -6.06 -18.12
C ASP A 126 20.46 -6.72 -17.77
N ILE A 127 19.49 -5.94 -17.28
CA ILE A 127 18.11 -6.40 -17.04
C ILE A 127 17.43 -6.82 -18.36
N MET A 128 17.70 -6.11 -19.47
CA MET A 128 17.13 -6.46 -20.76
C MET A 128 17.68 -7.78 -21.32
N VAL A 129 18.94 -8.10 -21.04
CA VAL A 129 19.57 -9.36 -21.45
C VAL A 129 19.08 -10.52 -20.58
N GLU A 130 19.04 -10.34 -19.26
CA GLU A 130 18.63 -11.35 -18.29
C GLU A 130 17.58 -10.74 -17.35
N THR A 131 16.31 -10.95 -17.68
CA THR A 131 15.17 -10.27 -17.00
C THR A 131 14.97 -10.69 -15.56
N ASP A 132 15.51 -11.84 -15.16
CA ASP A 132 15.51 -12.40 -13.81
C ASP A 132 16.84 -12.21 -13.08
N ASN A 133 17.74 -11.35 -13.58
CA ASN A 133 18.99 -11.03 -12.90
C ASN A 133 18.73 -10.30 -11.57
N LEU A 134 18.64 -11.12 -10.52
CA LEU A 134 18.34 -10.70 -9.16
C LEU A 134 19.31 -9.65 -8.63
N GLN A 135 20.61 -9.78 -8.95
CA GLN A 135 21.64 -8.89 -8.42
C GLN A 135 21.50 -7.48 -8.99
N THR A 136 21.26 -7.39 -10.29
CA THR A 136 21.07 -6.12 -10.98
C THR A 136 19.77 -5.43 -10.56
N LEU A 137 18.69 -6.21 -10.36
CA LEU A 137 17.42 -5.69 -9.85
C LEU A 137 17.52 -5.21 -8.40
N LYS A 138 18.21 -5.96 -7.52
CA LYS A 138 18.48 -5.52 -6.14
C LYS A 138 19.31 -4.24 -6.10
N ALA A 139 20.37 -4.16 -6.91
CA ALA A 139 21.17 -2.94 -7.01
C ALA A 139 20.34 -1.73 -7.49
N LEU A 140 19.50 -1.92 -8.52
CA LEU A 140 18.63 -0.86 -9.02
C LEU A 140 17.62 -0.42 -7.95
N HIS A 141 17.05 -1.36 -7.20
CA HIS A 141 16.16 -1.08 -6.07
C HIS A 141 16.86 -0.24 -5.00
N ILE A 142 18.02 -0.67 -4.49
CA ILE A 142 18.80 0.08 -3.49
C ILE A 142 19.09 1.49 -4.01
N MET A 143 19.56 1.62 -5.26
CA MET A 143 19.90 2.91 -5.86
C MET A 143 18.69 3.85 -5.97
N SER A 144 17.50 3.31 -6.23
CA SER A 144 16.25 4.07 -6.31
C SER A 144 15.77 4.59 -4.95
N GLU A 145 16.16 3.97 -3.84
CA GLU A 145 15.76 4.40 -2.50
C GLU A 145 16.63 5.53 -1.94
N VAL A 146 17.88 5.63 -2.41
CA VAL A 146 18.91 6.52 -1.82
C VAL A 146 18.51 7.99 -1.83
N ASN A 147 18.24 8.57 -3.01
CA ASN A 147 17.94 10.00 -3.14
C ASN A 147 17.12 10.32 -4.39
N ASP A 148 16.51 11.51 -4.44
CA ASP A 148 15.67 11.94 -5.57
C ASP A 148 16.46 12.15 -6.86
N ARG A 149 17.75 12.49 -6.77
CA ARG A 149 18.62 12.61 -7.95
C ARG A 149 18.74 11.27 -8.67
N ASN A 150 18.95 10.19 -7.92
CA ASN A 150 19.02 8.84 -8.46
C ASN A 150 17.69 8.45 -9.09
N ARG A 151 16.56 8.70 -8.41
CA ARG A 151 15.22 8.42 -8.94
C ARG A 151 14.99 9.09 -10.30
N LYS A 152 15.33 10.38 -10.42
CA LYS A 152 15.27 11.12 -11.69
C LYS A 152 16.15 10.52 -12.78
N LEU A 153 17.40 10.21 -12.46
CA LEU A 153 18.33 9.58 -13.42
C LEU A 153 17.82 8.23 -13.90
N ILE A 154 17.28 7.41 -13.00
CA ILE A 154 16.74 6.09 -13.31
C ILE A 154 15.48 6.21 -14.20
N CYS A 155 14.57 7.13 -13.88
CA CYS A 155 13.39 7.40 -14.71
C CYS A 155 13.78 7.89 -16.12
N GLN A 156 14.67 8.87 -16.21
CA GLN A 156 15.17 9.42 -17.48
C GLN A 156 15.94 8.40 -18.31
N GLY A 157 16.58 7.43 -17.66
CA GLY A 157 17.23 6.30 -18.31
C GLY A 157 16.28 5.29 -18.96
N GLY A 158 14.96 5.40 -18.75
CA GLY A 158 13.97 4.49 -19.33
C GLY A 158 13.74 3.23 -18.51
N ALA A 159 13.89 3.30 -17.18
CA ALA A 159 13.70 2.14 -16.31
C ALA A 159 12.24 1.66 -16.22
N LEU A 160 11.24 2.56 -16.30
CA LEU A 160 9.83 2.22 -16.07
C LEU A 160 9.29 1.17 -17.05
N PRO A 161 9.48 1.30 -18.38
CA PRO A 161 9.05 0.27 -19.33
C PRO A 161 9.76 -1.06 -19.14
N ILE A 162 11.05 -1.02 -18.77
CA ILE A 162 11.86 -2.23 -18.57
C ILE A 162 11.37 -2.98 -17.33
N LEU A 163 11.20 -2.29 -16.20
CA LEU A 163 10.64 -2.87 -14.98
C LEU A 163 9.23 -3.41 -15.22
N GLY A 164 8.39 -2.68 -15.98
CA GLY A 164 7.07 -3.18 -16.36
C GLY A 164 7.12 -4.44 -17.23
N SER A 165 8.08 -4.52 -18.14
CA SER A 165 8.29 -5.72 -18.96
C SER A 165 8.74 -6.92 -18.12
N VAL A 166 9.56 -6.69 -17.09
CA VAL A 166 9.98 -7.73 -16.13
C VAL A 166 8.77 -8.24 -15.33
N LEU A 167 7.95 -7.32 -14.81
CA LEU A 167 6.75 -7.67 -14.03
C LEU A 167 5.66 -8.34 -14.87
N SER A 168 5.44 -7.90 -16.11
CA SER A 168 4.46 -8.54 -17.01
C SER A 168 4.81 -9.99 -17.37
N ARG A 169 6.10 -10.35 -17.27
CA ARG A 169 6.59 -11.72 -17.48
C ARG A 169 6.57 -12.57 -16.21
N THR A 170 6.30 -11.96 -15.05
CA THR A 170 6.24 -12.68 -13.78
C THR A 170 5.12 -13.71 -13.83
N ARG A 171 5.50 -14.98 -13.84
CA ARG A 171 4.60 -16.12 -13.67
C ARG A 171 5.01 -16.82 -12.37
N PRO A 172 4.04 -17.26 -11.54
CA PRO A 172 4.33 -17.94 -10.26
C PRO A 172 5.25 -19.16 -10.38
N GLU A 173 5.33 -19.76 -11.58
CA GLU A 173 6.07 -21.01 -11.83
C GLU A 173 7.44 -20.81 -12.49
N VAL A 174 7.75 -19.63 -13.03
CA VAL A 174 8.89 -19.44 -13.97
C VAL A 174 9.88 -18.39 -13.50
N MET A 175 9.45 -17.39 -12.75
CA MET A 175 10.30 -16.26 -12.40
C MET A 175 10.71 -16.32 -10.92
N ASN A 176 11.95 -15.90 -10.66
CA ASN A 176 12.44 -15.76 -9.29
C ASN A 176 11.61 -14.70 -8.55
N GLU A 177 10.90 -15.11 -7.50
CA GLU A 177 10.03 -14.25 -6.71
C GLU A 177 10.80 -13.07 -6.10
N GLU A 178 12.04 -13.29 -5.67
CA GLU A 178 12.89 -12.21 -5.14
C GLU A 178 13.22 -11.16 -6.21
N ALA A 179 13.39 -11.57 -7.47
CA ALA A 179 13.67 -10.65 -8.57
C ALA A 179 12.45 -9.79 -8.88
N ALA A 180 11.25 -10.38 -8.84
CA ALA A 180 9.99 -9.67 -8.96
C ALA A 180 9.81 -8.64 -7.84
N ILE A 181 10.09 -9.03 -6.59
CA ILE A 181 9.98 -8.15 -5.42
C ILE A 181 10.98 -6.99 -5.52
N ALA A 182 12.21 -7.23 -5.96
CA ALA A 182 13.19 -6.18 -6.20
C ALA A 182 12.73 -5.22 -7.33
N ALA A 183 12.18 -5.74 -8.41
CA ALA A 183 11.61 -4.93 -9.49
C ALA A 183 10.42 -4.08 -9.00
N LEU A 184 9.52 -4.65 -8.19
CA LEU A 184 8.42 -3.92 -7.54
C LEU A 184 8.92 -2.83 -6.60
N GLY A 185 9.95 -3.14 -5.80
CA GLY A 185 10.59 -2.17 -4.91
C GLY A 185 11.17 -0.98 -5.67
N ALA A 186 11.91 -1.25 -6.75
CA ALA A 186 12.42 -0.20 -7.63
C ALA A 186 11.27 0.63 -8.23
N LEU A 187 10.23 -0.01 -8.76
CA LEU A 187 9.11 0.68 -9.37
C LEU A 187 8.33 1.55 -8.37
N ALA A 188 8.10 1.04 -7.16
CA ALA A 188 7.45 1.77 -6.07
C ALA A 188 8.30 2.96 -5.58
N ALA A 189 9.62 2.83 -5.53
CA ALA A 189 10.51 3.96 -5.22
C ALA A 189 10.48 5.05 -6.31
N LEU A 190 10.30 4.67 -7.58
CA LEU A 190 10.21 5.60 -8.70
C LEU A 190 8.81 6.25 -8.85
N SER A 191 7.77 5.66 -8.27
CA SER A 191 6.37 6.10 -8.42
C SER A 191 6.10 7.56 -8.00
N ASP A 192 6.92 8.13 -7.12
CA ASP A 192 6.78 9.53 -6.70
C ASP A 192 7.19 10.54 -7.77
N GLN A 193 7.94 10.11 -8.80
CA GLN A 193 8.42 10.97 -9.87
C GLN A 193 7.30 11.34 -10.86
N GLU A 194 7.36 12.54 -11.43
CA GLU A 194 6.37 13.01 -12.42
C GLU A 194 6.33 12.10 -13.66
N GLU A 195 7.49 11.63 -14.11
CA GLU A 195 7.60 10.71 -15.24
C GLU A 195 6.88 9.39 -14.97
N ALA A 196 6.88 8.91 -13.73
CA ALA A 196 6.20 7.67 -13.36
C ALA A 196 4.68 7.84 -13.43
N LYS A 197 4.14 8.96 -12.92
CA LYS A 197 2.70 9.27 -13.01
C LYS A 197 2.20 9.38 -14.44
N LEU A 198 3.05 9.80 -15.37
CA LEU A 198 2.71 9.91 -16.79
C LEU A 198 2.78 8.56 -17.53
N GLN A 199 3.75 7.71 -17.21
CA GLN A 199 4.02 6.48 -17.98
C GLN A 199 3.39 5.22 -17.38
N LEU A 200 3.22 5.16 -16.05
CA LEU A 200 2.69 3.98 -15.37
C LEU A 200 1.26 3.59 -15.78
N PRO A 201 0.32 4.50 -16.06
CA PRO A 201 -1.00 4.09 -16.57
C PRO A 201 -0.90 3.27 -17.86
N ALA A 202 -0.08 3.72 -18.83
CA ALA A 202 0.10 3.03 -20.09
C ALA A 202 0.84 1.68 -19.98
N ILE A 203 1.87 1.61 -19.14
CA ILE A 203 2.71 0.39 -19.00
C ILE A 203 2.05 -0.60 -18.03
N GLY A 204 1.40 -0.08 -16.99
CA GLY A 204 0.89 -0.79 -15.82
C GLY A 204 -0.15 -1.85 -16.16
N VAL A 205 -0.94 -1.66 -17.21
CA VAL A 205 -1.95 -2.64 -17.65
C VAL A 205 -1.32 -4.02 -17.93
N SER A 206 -0.09 -4.05 -18.45
CA SER A 206 0.62 -5.29 -18.77
C SER A 206 1.07 -6.08 -17.53
N MET A 207 1.24 -5.40 -16.38
CA MET A 207 1.71 -6.00 -15.14
C MET A 207 0.61 -6.21 -14.09
N THR A 208 -0.66 -5.89 -14.40
CA THR A 208 -1.80 -6.00 -13.48
C THR A 208 -1.92 -7.38 -12.83
N ARG A 209 -1.64 -8.45 -13.59
CA ARG A 209 -1.65 -9.82 -13.05
C ARG A 209 -0.58 -10.07 -12.00
N ALA A 210 0.62 -9.53 -12.19
CA ALA A 210 1.69 -9.63 -11.21
C ALA A 210 1.34 -8.82 -9.96
N LEU A 211 0.83 -7.60 -10.12
CA LEU A 211 0.35 -6.78 -9.01
C LEU A 211 -0.75 -7.51 -8.21
N SER A 212 -1.73 -8.10 -8.90
CA SER A 212 -2.78 -8.93 -8.31
C SER A 212 -2.23 -10.12 -7.51
N TYR A 213 -1.23 -10.83 -8.03
CA TYR A 213 -0.56 -11.93 -7.34
C TYR A 213 0.11 -11.47 -6.03
N PHE A 214 0.96 -10.44 -6.11
CA PHE A 214 1.70 -9.94 -4.94
C PHE A 214 0.81 -9.27 -3.91
N LEU A 215 -0.28 -8.63 -4.33
CA LEU A 215 -1.24 -8.04 -3.40
C LEU A 215 -1.98 -9.10 -2.56
N ARG A 216 -2.19 -10.30 -3.13
CA ARG A 216 -2.89 -11.41 -2.45
C ARG A 216 -1.97 -12.29 -1.61
N ILE A 217 -0.80 -12.63 -2.14
CA ILE A 217 0.08 -13.65 -1.56
C ILE A 217 1.31 -13.04 -0.89
N GLY A 218 1.78 -11.88 -1.36
CA GLY A 218 3.01 -11.26 -0.88
C GLY A 218 2.95 -10.84 0.59
N GLU A 219 4.12 -10.58 1.17
CA GLU A 219 4.25 -10.01 2.51
C GLU A 219 3.72 -8.58 2.58
N LEU A 220 3.44 -8.09 3.80
CA LEU A 220 2.82 -6.78 4.03
C LEU A 220 3.57 -5.63 3.33
N ASP A 221 4.90 -5.62 3.41
CA ASP A 221 5.73 -4.59 2.76
C ASP A 221 5.59 -4.62 1.22
N VAL A 222 5.55 -5.82 0.62
CA VAL A 222 5.33 -5.97 -0.82
C VAL A 222 3.94 -5.48 -1.23
N ARG A 223 2.90 -5.76 -0.43
CA ARG A 223 1.54 -5.29 -0.67
C ARG A 223 1.45 -3.76 -0.64
N VAL A 224 2.11 -3.12 0.32
CA VAL A 224 2.20 -1.65 0.41
C VAL A 224 2.85 -1.05 -0.83
N ARG A 225 3.96 -1.64 -1.31
CA ARG A 225 4.63 -1.21 -2.56
C ARG A 225 3.70 -1.33 -3.76
N VAL A 226 2.93 -2.41 -3.85
CA VAL A 226 1.95 -2.63 -4.92
C VAL A 226 0.84 -1.59 -4.89
N ILE A 227 0.28 -1.28 -3.71
CA ILE A 227 -0.75 -0.23 -3.56
C ILE A 227 -0.23 1.11 -4.08
N LYS A 228 1.00 1.49 -3.73
CA LYS A 228 1.63 2.73 -4.20
C LYS A 228 1.75 2.79 -5.73
N ILE A 229 2.05 1.67 -6.37
CA ILE A 229 2.10 1.57 -7.84
C ILE A 229 0.68 1.73 -8.42
N ILE A 230 -0.32 1.05 -7.85
CA ILE A 230 -1.72 1.13 -8.31
C ILE A 230 -2.24 2.57 -8.19
N GLU A 231 -1.90 3.29 -7.12
CA GLU A 231 -2.27 4.71 -6.97
C GLU A 231 -1.79 5.59 -8.12
N CYS A 232 -0.63 5.27 -8.71
CA CYS A 232 -0.09 5.99 -9.86
C CYS A 232 -0.70 5.55 -11.19
N MET A 233 -1.29 4.34 -11.25
CA MET A 233 -1.95 3.81 -12.44
C MET A 233 -3.40 4.30 -12.58
N VAL A 234 -4.01 4.71 -11.46
CA VAL A 234 -5.36 5.27 -11.40
C VAL A 234 -5.38 6.68 -12.03
N ALA A 235 -5.59 6.75 -13.36
CA ALA A 235 -5.53 8.00 -14.11
C ALA A 235 -6.67 8.15 -15.13
N ASP A 236 -6.78 7.23 -16.09
CA ASP A 236 -7.73 7.29 -17.22
C ASP A 236 -8.75 6.15 -17.19
N ASP A 237 -9.89 6.36 -17.88
CA ASP A 237 -11.03 5.43 -17.88
C ASP A 237 -10.67 4.02 -18.40
N ASP A 238 -9.79 3.91 -19.40
CA ASP A 238 -9.39 2.63 -19.98
C ASP A 238 -8.56 1.83 -18.97
N THR A 239 -7.59 2.48 -18.32
CA THR A 239 -6.80 1.85 -17.25
C THR A 239 -7.68 1.42 -16.07
N LEU A 240 -8.66 2.24 -15.67
CA LEU A 240 -9.60 1.90 -14.60
C LEU A 240 -10.48 0.69 -14.94
N LEU A 241 -10.93 0.58 -16.19
CA LEU A 241 -11.68 -0.59 -16.65
C LEU A 241 -10.87 -1.88 -16.52
N MET A 242 -9.59 -1.83 -16.92
CA MET A 242 -8.70 -3.00 -16.85
C MET A 242 -8.36 -3.38 -15.42
N LEU A 243 -8.07 -2.39 -14.56
CA LEU A 243 -7.79 -2.64 -13.14
C LEU A 243 -9.02 -3.17 -12.40
N GLY A 244 -10.20 -2.63 -12.69
CA GLY A 244 -11.46 -3.07 -12.09
C GLY A 244 -11.94 -4.43 -12.56
N ALA A 245 -11.57 -4.87 -13.77
CA ALA A 245 -11.90 -6.20 -14.27
C ALA A 245 -11.10 -7.32 -13.58
N GLU A 246 -9.92 -7.01 -13.05
CA GLU A 246 -9.03 -7.99 -12.40
C GLU A 246 -9.46 -8.23 -10.94
N GLU A 247 -10.34 -9.22 -10.74
CA GLU A 247 -10.92 -9.56 -9.42
C GLU A 247 -9.86 -9.74 -8.32
N GLY A 248 -8.74 -10.40 -8.64
CA GLY A 248 -7.69 -10.64 -7.65
C GLY A 248 -7.05 -9.36 -7.12
N LEU A 249 -6.97 -8.31 -7.94
CA LEU A 249 -6.44 -7.01 -7.54
C LEU A 249 -7.43 -6.30 -6.62
N VAL A 250 -8.71 -6.23 -7.02
CA VAL A 250 -9.76 -5.62 -6.20
C VAL A 250 -9.88 -6.33 -4.85
N ARG A 251 -9.79 -7.66 -4.85
CA ARG A 251 -9.76 -8.46 -3.62
C ARG A 251 -8.59 -8.16 -2.73
N GLY A 252 -7.39 -8.11 -3.28
CA GLY A 252 -6.21 -7.72 -2.52
C GLY A 252 -6.37 -6.34 -1.87
N LEU A 253 -6.97 -5.36 -2.56
CA LEU A 253 -7.23 -4.03 -1.99
C LEU A 253 -8.24 -4.08 -0.85
N VAL A 254 -9.34 -4.84 -0.99
CA VAL A 254 -10.36 -4.99 0.05
C VAL A 254 -9.81 -5.70 1.29
N ASP A 255 -9.04 -6.77 1.10
CA ASP A 255 -8.42 -7.53 2.19
C ASP A 255 -7.45 -6.65 3.02
N MET A 256 -6.83 -5.66 2.38
CA MET A 256 -5.91 -4.73 3.04
C MET A 256 -6.62 -3.70 3.94
N LEU A 257 -7.92 -3.43 3.73
CA LEU A 257 -8.69 -2.54 4.61
C LEU A 257 -8.84 -3.09 6.04
N GLN A 258 -8.70 -4.41 6.22
CA GLN A 258 -8.79 -5.06 7.54
C GLN A 258 -7.54 -4.83 8.42
N HIS A 259 -6.41 -4.43 7.83
CA HIS A 259 -5.11 -4.34 8.51
C HIS A 259 -4.79 -2.89 8.90
N GLN A 260 -5.38 -2.37 9.97
CA GLN A 260 -5.41 -0.92 10.22
C GLN A 260 -4.14 -0.29 10.82
N GLU A 261 -3.26 -1.07 11.45
CA GLU A 261 -2.25 -0.51 12.36
C GLU A 261 -1.03 0.13 11.68
N TYR A 262 -0.79 -0.11 10.38
CA TYR A 262 0.44 0.31 9.68
C TYR A 262 0.24 0.80 8.24
N LEU A 263 -1.01 0.99 7.81
CA LEU A 263 -1.37 1.17 6.40
C LEU A 263 -1.97 2.55 6.12
N ASP A 264 -1.66 3.09 4.93
CA ASP A 264 -2.38 4.24 4.38
C ASP A 264 -3.74 3.80 3.82
N ILE A 265 -4.70 3.64 4.74
CA ILE A 265 -6.09 3.25 4.41
C ILE A 265 -6.74 4.26 3.45
N THR A 266 -6.40 5.54 3.60
CA THR A 266 -6.85 6.63 2.72
C THR A 266 -6.42 6.40 1.28
N GLY A 267 -5.19 5.93 1.06
CA GLY A 267 -4.69 5.54 -0.25
C GLY A 267 -5.46 4.37 -0.87
N ILE A 268 -5.70 3.32 -0.08
CA ILE A 268 -6.49 2.17 -0.53
C ILE A 268 -7.92 2.57 -0.89
N LEU A 269 -8.58 3.39 -0.07
CA LEU A 269 -9.93 3.88 -0.33
C LEU A 269 -9.99 4.72 -1.61
N ARG A 270 -8.97 5.53 -1.88
CA ARG A 270 -8.86 6.33 -3.12
C ARG A 270 -8.68 5.45 -4.35
N CYS A 271 -7.86 4.39 -4.27
CA CYS A 271 -7.77 3.37 -5.34
C CYS A 271 -9.12 2.69 -5.59
N LEU A 272 -9.76 2.19 -4.53
CA LEU A 272 -11.05 1.50 -4.64
C LEU A 272 -12.14 2.42 -5.19
N TYR A 273 -12.18 3.68 -4.75
CA TYR A 273 -13.11 4.69 -5.26
C TYR A 273 -12.94 4.87 -6.77
N ALA A 274 -11.72 5.07 -7.23
CA ALA A 274 -11.47 5.26 -8.67
C ALA A 274 -11.78 4.01 -9.49
N ILE A 275 -11.37 2.82 -9.02
CA ILE A 275 -11.68 1.54 -9.67
C ILE A 275 -13.20 1.28 -9.71
N CYS A 276 -13.97 1.81 -8.76
CA CYS A 276 -15.43 1.70 -8.73
C CYS A 276 -16.16 2.77 -9.57
N LEU A 277 -15.46 3.71 -10.21
CA LEU A 277 -16.07 4.68 -11.12
C LEU A 277 -16.68 3.96 -12.34
N PRO A 278 -15.95 3.07 -13.06
CA PRO A 278 -16.57 2.21 -14.05
C PRO A 278 -17.49 1.15 -13.42
N ARG A 279 -18.57 0.79 -14.13
CA ARG A 279 -19.52 -0.24 -13.67
C ARG A 279 -18.84 -1.61 -13.47
N VAL A 280 -17.85 -1.96 -14.28
CA VAL A 280 -17.15 -3.25 -14.20
C VAL A 280 -16.47 -3.41 -12.84
N GLY A 281 -15.62 -2.45 -12.45
CA GLY A 281 -14.92 -2.49 -11.16
C GLY A 281 -15.88 -2.42 -9.97
N LYS A 282 -16.98 -1.68 -10.09
CA LYS A 282 -18.04 -1.65 -9.08
C LYS A 282 -18.64 -3.04 -8.81
N LEU A 283 -19.00 -3.78 -9.86
CA LEU A 283 -19.57 -5.13 -9.73
C LEU A 283 -18.58 -6.11 -9.10
N VAL A 284 -17.31 -6.03 -9.49
CA VAL A 284 -16.24 -6.86 -8.92
C VAL A 284 -16.03 -6.53 -7.44
N ALA A 285 -15.96 -5.24 -7.07
CA ALA A 285 -15.83 -4.83 -5.68
C ALA A 285 -17.00 -5.33 -4.80
N ILE A 286 -18.23 -5.27 -5.32
CA ILE A 286 -19.40 -5.82 -4.62
C ILE A 286 -19.26 -7.34 -4.45
N ALA A 287 -18.92 -8.07 -5.50
CA ALA A 287 -18.80 -9.53 -5.49
C ALA A 287 -17.75 -10.03 -4.49
N VAL A 288 -16.69 -9.25 -4.29
CA VAL A 288 -15.59 -9.57 -3.38
C VAL A 288 -15.90 -9.17 -1.92
N GLY A 289 -17.00 -8.46 -1.66
CA GLY A 289 -17.42 -8.08 -0.31
C GLY A 289 -16.90 -6.72 0.16
N ALA A 290 -16.57 -5.81 -0.77
CA ALA A 290 -16.12 -4.46 -0.42
C ALA A 290 -17.14 -3.70 0.45
N VAL A 291 -18.45 -3.91 0.23
CA VAL A 291 -19.51 -3.24 1.00
C VAL A 291 -19.38 -3.54 2.49
N THR A 292 -19.25 -4.81 2.87
CA THR A 292 -19.09 -5.24 4.26
C THR A 292 -17.82 -4.66 4.87
N ALA A 293 -16.68 -4.84 4.19
CA ALA A 293 -15.38 -4.36 4.68
C ALA A 293 -15.36 -2.84 4.91
N VAL A 294 -15.98 -2.07 4.01
CA VAL A 294 -16.02 -0.60 4.11
C VAL A 294 -17.01 -0.14 5.19
N ILE A 295 -18.15 -0.82 5.37
CA ILE A 295 -19.08 -0.50 6.46
C ILE A 295 -18.43 -0.77 7.83
N GLU A 296 -17.73 -1.89 7.98
CA GLU A 296 -17.04 -2.25 9.22
C GLU A 296 -15.85 -1.32 9.54
N LEU A 297 -15.32 -0.61 8.55
CA LEU A 297 -14.24 0.35 8.71
C LEU A 297 -14.69 1.68 9.34
N ILE A 298 -15.94 2.11 9.15
CA ILE A 298 -16.43 3.45 9.56
C ILE A 298 -16.44 3.64 11.10
N PRO A 299 -16.93 2.68 11.92
CA PRO A 299 -17.01 2.87 13.36
C PRO A 299 -15.66 3.15 14.02
N GLY A 300 -15.48 4.34 14.59
CA GLY A 300 -14.25 4.73 15.28
C GLY A 300 -13.10 5.17 14.38
N ALA A 301 -13.32 5.26 13.06
CA ALA A 301 -12.33 5.78 12.12
C ALA A 301 -12.12 7.30 12.27
N LYS A 302 -10.93 7.75 11.88
CA LYS A 302 -10.62 9.18 11.70
C LYS A 302 -11.51 9.76 10.59
N THR A 303 -11.77 11.06 10.66
CA THR A 303 -12.65 11.80 9.73
C THR A 303 -12.33 11.50 8.25
N GLU A 304 -11.04 11.56 7.87
CA GLU A 304 -10.61 11.34 6.48
C GLU A 304 -10.95 9.94 5.96
N ILE A 305 -10.74 8.92 6.79
CA ILE A 305 -11.01 7.52 6.45
C ILE A 305 -12.52 7.28 6.39
N ALA A 306 -13.27 7.80 7.36
CA ALA A 306 -14.73 7.67 7.40
C ALA A 306 -15.38 8.34 6.17
N GLU A 307 -14.90 9.50 5.76
CA GLU A 307 -15.42 10.21 4.59
C GLU A 307 -15.07 9.50 3.29
N GLY A 308 -13.85 8.99 3.14
CA GLY A 308 -13.46 8.15 1.99
C GLY A 308 -14.31 6.88 1.89
N ALA A 309 -14.58 6.23 3.03
CA ALA A 309 -15.45 5.06 3.11
C ALA A 309 -16.90 5.39 2.72
N LEU A 310 -17.46 6.48 3.26
CA LEU A 310 -18.81 6.94 2.92
C LEU A 310 -18.94 7.31 1.45
N ALA A 311 -17.93 7.97 0.87
CA ALA A 311 -17.90 8.32 -0.55
C ALA A 311 -17.89 7.07 -1.43
N LEU A 312 -17.12 6.03 -1.06
CA LEU A 312 -17.11 4.76 -1.76
C LEU A 312 -18.47 4.04 -1.67
N LEU A 313 -19.12 4.03 -0.52
CA LEU A 313 -20.46 3.46 -0.37
C LEU A 313 -21.52 4.22 -1.17
N ASP A 314 -21.47 5.56 -1.20
CA ASP A 314 -22.33 6.40 -2.04
C ASP A 314 -22.14 6.03 -3.52
N LEU A 315 -20.88 5.96 -3.98
CA LEU A 315 -20.55 5.56 -5.34
C LEU A 315 -21.07 4.16 -5.69
N ILE A 316 -20.88 3.18 -4.80
CA ILE A 316 -21.37 1.80 -4.99
C ILE A 316 -22.90 1.76 -5.07
N SER A 317 -23.59 2.53 -4.21
CA SER A 317 -25.06 2.59 -4.20
C SER A 317 -25.64 3.28 -5.45
N CYS A 318 -24.92 4.26 -6.00
CA CYS A 318 -25.39 5.11 -7.08
C CYS A 318 -25.48 4.35 -8.40
N LYS A 319 -26.69 4.29 -8.98
CA LYS A 319 -27.01 3.67 -10.28
C LYS A 319 -26.55 2.20 -10.40
N CYS A 320 -26.52 1.47 -9.28
CA CYS A 320 -26.17 0.05 -9.24
C CYS A 320 -27.14 -0.72 -8.34
N SER A 321 -28.02 -1.52 -8.94
CA SER A 321 -28.96 -2.37 -8.21
C SER A 321 -28.25 -3.40 -7.32
N GLU A 322 -27.15 -3.97 -7.80
CA GLU A 322 -26.36 -4.97 -7.09
C GLU A 322 -25.71 -4.39 -5.83
N GLY A 323 -25.18 -3.16 -5.93
CA GLY A 323 -24.60 -2.45 -4.78
C GLY A 323 -25.67 -2.07 -3.76
N LEU A 324 -26.83 -1.63 -4.24
CA LEU A 324 -27.97 -1.33 -3.39
C LEU A 324 -28.49 -2.56 -2.63
N LEU A 325 -28.59 -3.71 -3.31
CA LEU A 325 -28.99 -4.97 -2.68
C LEU A 325 -27.99 -5.37 -1.58
N ALA A 326 -26.70 -5.39 -1.90
CA ALA A 326 -25.64 -5.71 -0.94
C ALA A 326 -25.65 -4.77 0.29
N LEU A 327 -25.91 -3.47 0.07
CA LEU A 327 -26.09 -2.52 1.17
C LEU A 327 -27.33 -2.86 2.00
N SER A 328 -28.47 -3.11 1.36
CA SER A 328 -29.74 -3.36 2.06
C SER A 328 -29.76 -4.67 2.85
N GLU A 329 -28.92 -5.64 2.48
CA GLU A 329 -28.72 -6.90 3.22
C GLU A 329 -27.82 -6.73 4.45
N HIS A 330 -26.99 -5.69 4.49
CA HIS A 330 -26.04 -5.47 5.57
C HIS A 330 -26.73 -4.84 6.79
N ALA A 331 -26.87 -5.60 7.87
CA ALA A 331 -27.61 -5.22 9.08
C ALA A 331 -27.16 -3.90 9.73
N LEU A 332 -25.89 -3.49 9.58
CA LEU A 332 -25.38 -2.26 10.20
C LEU A 332 -25.44 -1.02 9.30
N VAL A 333 -25.91 -1.14 8.05
CA VAL A 333 -25.87 -0.01 7.10
C VAL A 333 -26.70 1.18 7.60
N ILE A 334 -27.95 0.93 8.03
CA ILE A 334 -28.87 1.99 8.45
C ILE A 334 -28.38 2.66 9.74
N PRO A 335 -28.03 1.91 10.81
CA PRO A 335 -27.47 2.50 12.02
C PRO A 335 -26.20 3.30 11.75
N ILE A 336 -25.27 2.79 10.94
CA ILE A 336 -24.00 3.49 10.67
C ILE A 336 -24.24 4.75 9.84
N MET A 337 -25.04 4.70 8.77
CA MET A 337 -25.33 5.92 7.99
C MET A 337 -26.06 6.97 8.83
N ALA A 338 -27.04 6.56 9.66
CA ALA A 338 -27.74 7.46 10.56
C ALA A 338 -26.80 8.07 11.61
N ARG A 339 -25.82 7.29 12.09
CA ARG A 339 -24.78 7.75 13.01
C ARG A 339 -23.87 8.80 12.34
N SER A 340 -23.40 8.51 11.12
CA SER A 340 -22.50 9.38 10.35
C SER A 340 -23.08 10.76 9.99
N ILE A 341 -24.42 10.91 9.94
CA ILE A 341 -25.04 12.22 9.74
C ILE A 341 -24.64 13.17 10.88
N LEU A 342 -23.99 14.29 10.51
CA LEU A 342 -23.49 15.33 11.41
C LEU A 342 -22.41 14.86 12.41
N GLU A 343 -21.80 13.68 12.22
CA GLU A 343 -20.67 13.19 13.04
C GLU A 343 -19.32 13.70 12.50
N TYR A 344 -19.21 13.83 11.17
CA TYR A 344 -17.99 14.25 10.46
C TYR A 344 -18.18 15.62 9.79
N THR A 345 -17.55 15.89 8.64
CA THR A 345 -17.76 17.14 7.92
C THR A 345 -19.10 17.18 7.17
N HIS A 346 -19.38 18.31 6.53
CA HIS A 346 -20.49 18.43 5.60
C HIS A 346 -20.39 17.38 4.47
N SER A 347 -19.19 17.09 3.96
CA SER A 347 -19.01 16.07 2.92
C SER A 347 -19.43 14.68 3.41
N GLY A 348 -18.98 14.25 4.59
CA GLY A 348 -19.43 12.97 5.17
C GLY A 348 -20.94 12.90 5.38
N THR A 349 -21.56 14.01 5.79
CA THR A 349 -23.02 14.10 5.92
C THR A 349 -23.73 13.96 4.57
N GLU A 350 -23.21 14.56 3.51
CA GLU A 350 -23.80 14.45 2.17
C GLU A 350 -23.80 13.01 1.66
N HIS A 351 -22.66 12.32 1.74
CA HIS A 351 -22.54 10.92 1.34
C HIS A 351 -23.46 10.00 2.17
N ALA A 352 -23.51 10.17 3.50
CA ALA A 352 -24.38 9.38 4.37
C ALA A 352 -25.87 9.58 4.04
N VAL A 353 -26.29 10.82 3.77
CA VAL A 353 -27.68 11.13 3.35
C VAL A 353 -27.97 10.55 1.98
N ASN A 354 -27.03 10.58 1.03
CA ASN A 354 -27.21 10.00 -0.29
C ASN A 354 -27.40 8.48 -0.24
N VAL A 355 -26.59 7.77 0.54
CA VAL A 355 -26.72 6.31 0.74
C VAL A 355 -28.07 5.99 1.37
N LEU A 356 -28.45 6.68 2.46
CA LEU A 356 -29.76 6.48 3.10
C LEU A 356 -30.93 6.79 2.18
N HIS A 357 -30.83 7.87 1.40
CA HIS A 357 -31.85 8.24 0.42
C HIS A 357 -32.03 7.13 -0.61
N THR A 358 -30.93 6.65 -1.19
CA THR A 358 -30.95 5.59 -2.22
C THR A 358 -31.57 4.30 -1.67
N ILE A 359 -31.19 3.89 -0.45
CA ILE A 359 -31.74 2.68 0.21
C ILE A 359 -33.24 2.83 0.47
N LEU A 360 -33.67 3.93 1.11
CA LEU A 360 -35.04 4.08 1.60
C LEU A 360 -36.06 4.45 0.52
N THR A 361 -35.62 5.05 -0.60
CA THR A 361 -36.52 5.50 -1.68
C THR A 361 -36.61 4.52 -2.83
N THR A 362 -35.54 3.79 -3.15
CA THR A 362 -35.53 2.87 -4.30
C THR A 362 -36.31 1.59 -4.00
N ASN A 363 -36.16 1.04 -2.80
CA ASN A 363 -36.89 -0.15 -2.34
C ASN A 363 -37.55 0.16 -0.98
N PRO A 364 -38.83 0.56 -0.95
CA PRO A 364 -39.52 0.92 0.28
C PRO A 364 -39.73 -0.33 1.16
N ASN A 365 -38.74 -0.61 2.02
CA ASN A 365 -38.81 -1.64 3.04
C ASN A 365 -39.14 -0.99 4.39
N LEU A 366 -40.32 -1.33 4.93
CA LEU A 366 -40.81 -0.83 6.22
C LEU A 366 -39.85 -1.12 7.38
N HIS A 367 -39.13 -2.25 7.31
CA HIS A 367 -38.14 -2.63 8.32
C HIS A 367 -36.97 -1.64 8.36
N LEU A 368 -36.38 -1.34 7.21
CA LEU A 368 -35.26 -0.38 7.10
C LEU A 368 -35.69 1.04 7.49
N GLN A 369 -36.93 1.41 7.18
CA GLN A 369 -37.51 2.70 7.61
C GLN A 369 -37.68 2.76 9.14
N PHE A 370 -38.21 1.72 9.76
CA PHE A 370 -38.33 1.64 11.22
C PHE A 370 -36.96 1.66 11.90
N GLU A 371 -36.00 0.93 11.36
CA GLU A 371 -34.62 0.92 11.85
C GLU A 371 -33.98 2.31 11.76
N ALA A 372 -34.20 3.05 10.67
CA ALA A 372 -33.70 4.42 10.51
C ALA A 372 -34.30 5.37 11.57
N VAL A 373 -35.59 5.21 11.90
CA VAL A 373 -36.23 5.96 13.00
C VAL A 373 -35.60 5.58 14.34
N LYS A 374 -35.43 4.28 14.62
CA LYS A 374 -34.81 3.78 15.86
C LYS A 374 -33.36 4.27 16.02
N ALA A 375 -32.60 4.35 14.93
CA ALA A 375 -31.24 4.88 14.90
C ALA A 375 -31.16 6.42 15.04
N GLY A 376 -32.30 7.12 15.15
CA GLY A 376 -32.35 8.55 15.37
C GLY A 376 -32.13 9.41 14.12
N ALA A 377 -32.27 8.83 12.91
CA ALA A 377 -32.06 9.55 11.65
C ALA A 377 -32.99 10.76 11.52
N THR A 378 -34.25 10.67 11.98
CA THR A 378 -35.26 11.74 11.85
C THR A 378 -34.80 13.06 12.47
N ALA A 379 -34.31 13.04 13.71
CA ALA A 379 -33.87 14.25 14.42
C ALA A 379 -32.64 14.87 13.74
N LYS A 380 -31.71 14.02 13.27
CA LYS A 380 -30.50 14.46 12.58
C LYS A 380 -30.81 15.07 11.21
N LEU A 381 -31.69 14.46 10.43
CA LEU A 381 -32.12 14.97 9.12
C LEU A 381 -32.86 16.32 9.24
N LEU A 382 -33.66 16.52 10.29
CA LEU A 382 -34.26 17.83 10.57
C LEU A 382 -33.20 18.90 10.83
N ARG A 383 -32.15 18.57 11.60
CA ARG A 383 -31.01 19.48 11.82
C ARG A 383 -30.26 19.79 10.53
N VAL A 384 -30.04 18.79 9.67
CA VAL A 384 -29.40 18.97 8.35
C VAL A 384 -30.15 20.02 7.51
N ILE A 385 -31.48 20.02 7.53
CA ILE A 385 -32.30 20.98 6.77
C ILE A 385 -32.13 22.41 7.31
N SER A 386 -31.93 22.56 8.61
CA SER A 386 -31.78 23.86 9.27
C SER A 386 -30.39 24.50 9.10
N ILE A 387 -29.36 23.74 8.73
CA ILE A 387 -28.00 24.26 8.58
C ILE A 387 -27.86 24.99 7.23
N PRO A 388 -27.44 26.27 7.19
CA PRO A 388 -27.38 27.05 5.95
C PRO A 388 -26.35 26.50 4.96
N ASP A 389 -25.17 26.08 5.42
CA ASP A 389 -24.01 25.76 4.57
C ASP A 389 -24.10 24.39 3.87
N ILE A 390 -25.08 23.55 4.21
CA ILE A 390 -25.28 22.25 3.55
C ILE A 390 -25.92 22.43 2.17
N ASN A 391 -25.44 21.66 1.19
CA ASN A 391 -25.93 21.63 -0.18
C ASN A 391 -27.46 21.46 -0.26
N SER A 392 -28.08 22.23 -1.17
CA SER A 392 -29.53 22.21 -1.43
C SER A 392 -30.03 20.85 -1.89
N ALA A 393 -29.24 20.10 -2.67
CA ALA A 393 -29.57 18.75 -3.11
C ALA A 393 -29.70 17.79 -1.92
N THR A 394 -28.76 17.86 -0.98
CA THR A 394 -28.76 17.05 0.26
C THR A 394 -29.96 17.40 1.14
N LYS A 395 -30.32 18.69 1.25
CA LYS A 395 -31.53 19.12 1.96
C LYS A 395 -32.81 18.57 1.31
N LEU A 396 -32.85 18.50 -0.01
CA LEU A 396 -33.99 17.96 -0.75
C LEU A 396 -34.12 16.45 -0.50
N LYS A 397 -33.03 15.69 -0.62
CA LYS A 397 -32.99 14.25 -0.30
C LYS A 397 -33.37 13.99 1.15
N ALA A 398 -32.89 14.80 2.10
CA ALA A 398 -33.28 14.71 3.50
C ALA A 398 -34.79 14.89 3.72
N ARG A 399 -35.43 15.83 3.01
CA ARG A 399 -36.89 16.01 3.05
C ARG A 399 -37.65 14.82 2.48
N GLU A 400 -37.14 14.21 1.42
CA GLU A 400 -37.73 13.01 0.83
C GLU A 400 -37.65 11.81 1.79
N ILE A 401 -36.50 11.61 2.45
CA ILE A 401 -36.37 10.61 3.51
C ILE A 401 -37.36 10.90 4.65
N LEU A 402 -37.46 12.15 5.11
CA LEU A 402 -38.41 12.48 6.19
C LEU A 402 -39.86 12.18 5.80
N LYS A 403 -40.25 12.40 4.54
CA LYS A 403 -41.59 12.02 4.06
C LYS A 403 -41.80 10.51 4.10
N THR A 404 -40.83 9.70 3.69
CA THR A 404 -40.95 8.23 3.74
C THR A 404 -41.02 7.72 5.18
N LEU A 405 -40.24 8.30 6.09
CA LEU A 405 -40.26 7.93 7.52
C LEU A 405 -41.52 8.40 8.27
N GLN A 406 -42.19 9.47 7.83
CA GLN A 406 -43.44 9.93 8.44
C GLN A 406 -44.62 8.99 8.15
N VAL A 407 -44.66 8.39 6.96
CA VAL A 407 -45.70 7.42 6.59
C VAL A 407 -45.67 6.20 7.51
N THR A 408 -44.48 5.76 7.94
CA THR A 408 -44.31 4.62 8.84
C THR A 408 -44.53 4.93 10.32
N GLY A 409 -44.20 6.15 10.79
CA GLY A 409 -44.49 6.57 12.16
C GLY A 409 -46.00 6.75 12.46
N SER A 410 -46.82 6.81 11.42
CA SER A 410 -48.27 7.04 11.48
C SER A 410 -49.10 5.75 11.59
N ASP A 411 -48.50 4.57 11.37
CA ASP A 411 -49.23 3.30 11.35
C ASP A 411 -49.28 2.66 12.76
N PRO A 412 -50.45 2.62 13.43
CA PRO A 412 -50.59 2.10 14.78
C PRO A 412 -50.42 0.57 14.89
N SER A 413 -50.41 -0.15 13.76
CA SER A 413 -50.28 -1.62 13.72
C SER A 413 -48.84 -2.14 13.88
N ILE A 414 -47.84 -1.26 13.77
CA ILE A 414 -46.41 -1.61 13.84
C ILE A 414 -45.84 -1.37 15.25
N ARG A 415 -46.50 -0.54 16.08
CA ARG A 415 -46.09 -0.33 17.48
C ARG A 415 -46.22 -1.59 18.36
N THR A 416 -46.94 -2.60 17.89
CA THR A 416 -47.37 -3.75 18.70
C THR A 416 -46.83 -5.10 18.22
N THR A 417 -46.07 -5.17 17.12
CA THR A 417 -45.83 -6.45 16.43
C THR A 417 -44.48 -7.10 16.62
N PHE A 418 -43.49 -6.51 17.30
CA PHE A 418 -42.29 -7.27 17.75
C PHE A 418 -41.74 -6.69 19.08
N PRO A 419 -41.30 -7.56 20.01
CA PRO A 419 -41.04 -7.23 21.41
C PRO A 419 -39.84 -6.31 21.67
#